data_AF-A0A819ZTF8-F1
#
_entry.id   AF-A0A819ZTF8-F1
#
_cell.length_a   1.000
_cell.length_b   1.000
_cell.length_c   1.000
_cell.angle_alpha   90.00
_cell.angle_beta   90.00
_cell.angle_gamma   90.00
#
_symmetry.space_group_name_H-M   'P 1'
#
loop_
_entity.id
_entity.type
_entity.pdbx_description
1 polymer ?
#
loop_
_entity_poly.entity_id
_entity_poly.type
_entity_poly.pdbx_seq_one_letter_code
_entity_poly.pdbx_strand_id
1 'polypeptide(L)'
;MTTENIIPPPSPIMVNQFNLSAIQKDSIDDQLSSNDICAMFDEFLIEFEQMEKSGVTTINIFLDAVEEITNAVLAILPYKLLDPKVLSHPLMHFLHQMLID
;
A
#
# COMPACT_ATOMS: atom_id res chain seq x y z
N MET A 1 -59.35 -18.01 -33.89
CA MET A 1 -58.36 -16.92 -33.92
C MET A 1 -57.85 -16.76 -32.51
N THR A 2 -56.65 -17.27 -32.23
CA THR A 2 -56.04 -17.32 -30.90
C THR A 2 -55.34 -16.00 -30.61
N THR A 3 -55.72 -15.37 -29.51
CA THR A 3 -55.16 -14.12 -28.98
C THR A 3 -53.67 -14.27 -28.70
N GLU A 4 -52.87 -13.41 -29.32
CA GLU A 4 -51.43 -13.29 -29.07
C GLU A 4 -51.18 -12.88 -27.62
N ASN A 5 -50.37 -13.67 -26.92
CA ASN A 5 -49.92 -13.41 -25.56
C ASN A 5 -48.77 -12.39 -25.64
N ILE A 6 -49.09 -11.10 -25.46
CA ILE A 6 -48.08 -10.04 -25.44
C ILE A 6 -47.43 -10.02 -24.05
N ILE A 7 -46.19 -10.52 -23.98
CA ILE A 7 -45.35 -10.42 -22.78
C ILE A 7 -44.90 -8.95 -22.65
N PRO A 8 -45.13 -8.25 -21.53
CA PRO A 8 -44.64 -6.89 -21.34
C PRO A 8 -43.10 -6.91 -21.26
N PRO A 9 -42.41 -5.86 -21.76
CA PRO A 9 -40.95 -5.79 -21.65
C PRO A 9 -40.54 -5.76 -20.16
N PRO A 10 -39.39 -6.35 -19.81
CA PRO A 10 -38.88 -6.28 -18.45
C PRO A 10 -38.66 -4.81 -18.08
N SER A 11 -39.18 -4.42 -16.91
CA SER A 11 -38.96 -3.07 -16.37
C SER A 11 -37.46 -2.81 -16.24
N PRO A 12 -36.97 -1.59 -16.54
CA PRO A 12 -35.57 -1.27 -16.35
C PRO A 12 -35.22 -1.55 -14.89
N ILE A 13 -34.16 -2.33 -14.67
CA ILE A 13 -33.62 -2.57 -13.33
C ILE A 13 -33.30 -1.18 -12.77
N MET A 14 -34.14 -0.68 -11.86
CA MET A 14 -33.76 0.43 -11.00
C MET A 14 -32.62 -0.10 -10.15
N VAL A 15 -31.38 0.16 -10.59
CA VAL A 15 -30.19 -0.06 -9.79
C VAL A 15 -30.40 0.74 -8.53
N ASN A 16 -30.75 0.06 -7.44
CA ASN A 16 -30.90 0.67 -6.12
C ASN A 16 -29.61 1.44 -5.83
N GLN A 17 -29.69 2.78 -5.84
CA GLN A 17 -28.59 3.68 -5.48
C GLN A 17 -28.02 3.38 -4.08
N PHE A 18 -28.73 2.60 -3.28
CA PHE A 18 -28.29 2.10 -1.98
C PHE A 18 -27.23 0.99 -2.01
N ASN A 19 -26.91 0.39 -3.16
CA ASN A 19 -25.83 -0.61 -3.25
C ASN A 19 -24.49 -0.04 -3.74
N LEU A 20 -24.45 1.19 -4.26
CA LEU A 20 -23.19 1.84 -4.65
C LEU A 20 -22.41 2.40 -3.45
N SER A 21 -23.09 2.70 -2.34
CA SER A 21 -22.46 3.09 -1.08
C SER A 21 -21.77 1.91 -0.38
N ALA A 22 -22.08 0.66 -0.73
CA ALA A 22 -21.37 -0.52 -0.27
C ALA A 22 -20.08 -0.76 -1.08
N ILE A 23 -20.11 -0.49 -2.40
CA ILE A 23 -18.93 -0.63 -3.28
C ILE A 23 -17.91 0.50 -3.05
N GLN A 24 -18.35 1.67 -2.58
CA GLN A 24 -17.45 2.76 -2.18
C GLN A 24 -16.81 2.58 -0.80
N LYS A 25 -17.21 1.56 -0.02
CA LYS A 25 -16.66 1.33 1.32
C LYS A 25 -15.41 0.46 1.35
N ASP A 26 -15.10 -0.23 0.25
CA ASP A 26 -13.86 -0.99 0.11
C ASP A 26 -12.66 -0.10 -0.28
N SER A 27 -12.83 1.23 -0.42
CA SER A 27 -11.80 2.11 -1.00
C SER A 27 -11.26 3.24 -0.09
N ILE A 28 -11.45 3.18 1.25
CA ILE A 28 -11.03 4.27 2.15
C ILE A 28 -10.14 3.83 3.33
N ASP A 29 -10.13 2.55 3.72
CA ASP A 29 -9.53 2.13 5.01
C ASP A 29 -8.47 1.02 4.94
N ASP A 30 -7.83 0.79 3.78
CA ASP A 30 -6.54 0.09 3.77
C ASP A 30 -5.41 1.07 4.13
N GLN A 31 -5.58 1.74 5.28
CA GLN A 31 -4.63 2.69 5.81
C GLN A 31 -3.59 1.91 6.61
N LEU A 32 -2.42 1.67 6.00
CA LEU A 32 -1.22 1.21 6.70
C LEU A 32 -1.15 1.86 8.10
N SER A 33 -1.23 1.03 9.13
CA SER A 33 -1.06 1.48 10.50
C SER A 33 0.43 1.72 10.75
N SER A 34 0.75 2.47 11.81
CA SER A 34 2.14 2.66 12.22
C SER A 34 2.85 1.34 12.51
N ASN A 35 2.11 0.29 12.91
CA ASN A 35 2.65 -1.05 13.09
C ASN A 35 2.97 -1.73 11.76
N ASP A 36 2.10 -1.59 10.76
CA ASP A 36 2.33 -2.19 9.44
C ASP A 36 3.51 -1.53 8.74
N ILE A 37 3.67 -0.22 8.90
CA ILE A 37 4.82 0.53 8.40
C ILE A 37 6.11 0.05 9.08
N CYS A 38 6.11 -0.10 10.41
CA CYS A 38 7.27 -0.63 11.11
C CYS A 38 7.59 -2.07 10.66
N ALA A 39 6.57 -2.92 10.49
CA ALA A 39 6.76 -4.30 10.04
C ALA A 39 7.37 -4.35 8.63
N MET A 40 6.91 -3.51 7.70
CA MET A 40 7.49 -3.38 6.37
C MET A 40 8.95 -2.91 6.43
N PHE A 41 9.26 -1.98 7.33
CA PHE A 41 10.64 -1.51 7.52
C PHE A 41 11.54 -2.58 8.15
N ASP A 42 11.04 -3.34 9.11
CA ASP A 42 11.74 -4.48 9.72
C ASP A 42 12.03 -5.56 8.67
N GLU A 43 11.06 -5.88 7.82
CA GLU A 43 11.20 -6.85 6.73
C GLU A 43 12.30 -6.43 5.75
N PHE A 44 12.29 -5.17 5.33
CA PHE A 44 13.36 -4.61 4.49
C PHE A 44 14.74 -4.76 5.13
N LEU A 45 14.88 -4.42 6.43
CA LEU A 45 16.17 -4.53 7.13
C LEU A 45 16.64 -5.98 7.25
N ILE A 46 15.72 -6.92 7.49
CA ILE A 46 16.03 -8.35 7.58
C ILE A 46 16.51 -8.87 6.22
N GLU A 47 15.79 -8.56 5.14
CA GLU A 47 16.19 -8.97 3.79
C GLU A 47 17.52 -8.36 3.38
N PHE A 48 17.72 -7.08 3.68
CA PHE A 48 18.97 -6.39 3.42
C PHE A 48 20.16 -7.05 4.16
N GLU A 49 20.00 -7.39 5.44
CA GLU A 49 21.02 -8.09 6.22
C GLU A 49 21.32 -9.49 5.64
N GLN A 50 20.30 -10.21 5.16
CA GLN A 50 20.48 -11.51 4.51
C GLN A 50 21.25 -11.39 3.19
N MET A 51 20.95 -10.36 2.39
CA MET A 51 21.67 -10.06 1.16
C MET A 51 23.14 -9.79 1.45
N GLU A 52 23.46 -8.97 2.45
CA GLU A 52 24.85 -8.71 2.85
C GLU A 52 25.58 -9.98 3.29
N LYS A 53 24.95 -10.79 4.16
CA LYS A 53 25.52 -12.06 4.65
C LYS A 53 25.78 -13.06 3.53
N SER A 54 24.96 -13.05 2.48
CA SER A 54 25.11 -13.94 1.33
C SER A 54 26.26 -13.55 0.39
N GLY A 55 26.87 -12.37 0.58
CA GLY A 55 27.91 -11.85 -0.32
C GLY A 55 27.39 -11.46 -1.71
N VAL A 56 26.07 -11.39 -1.88
CA VAL A 56 25.40 -11.04 -3.13
C VAL A 56 25.31 -9.52 -3.30
N THR A 57 25.44 -8.74 -2.23
CA THR A 57 25.31 -7.28 -2.28
C THR A 57 26.43 -6.65 -3.09
N THR A 58 26.09 -6.22 -4.31
CA THR A 58 26.90 -5.30 -5.11
C THR A 58 26.42 -3.87 -4.87
N ILE A 59 27.22 -2.87 -5.23
CA ILE A 59 26.83 -1.45 -5.14
C ILE A 59 25.50 -1.19 -5.86
N ASN A 60 25.27 -1.82 -7.01
CA ASN A 60 24.02 -1.64 -7.75
C ASN A 60 22.82 -2.22 -6.99
N ILE A 61 22.94 -3.41 -6.40
CA ILE A 61 21.87 -4.04 -5.62
C ILE A 61 21.55 -3.22 -4.36
N PHE A 62 22.58 -2.63 -3.72
CA PHE A 62 22.39 -1.71 -2.62
C PHE A 62 21.57 -0.48 -3.04
N LEU A 63 21.94 0.15 -4.16
CA LEU A 63 21.24 1.32 -4.67
C LEU A 63 19.80 0.99 -5.08
N ASP A 64 19.58 -0.16 -5.72
CA ASP A 64 18.24 -0.64 -6.11
C ASP A 64 17.36 -0.83 -4.86
N ALA A 65 17.89 -1.46 -3.81
CA ALA A 65 17.17 -1.66 -2.54
C ALA A 65 16.85 -0.32 -1.85
N VAL A 66 17.79 0.63 -1.85
CA VAL A 66 17.57 1.98 -1.31
C VAL A 66 16.52 2.74 -2.12
N GLU A 67 16.53 2.63 -3.45
CA GLU A 67 15.52 3.23 -4.32
C GLU A 67 14.13 2.65 -4.03
N GLU A 68 14.03 1.33 -3.90
CA GLU A 68 12.77 0.63 -3.61
C GLU A 68 12.16 1.08 -2.28
N ILE A 69 12.96 1.11 -1.21
CA ILE A 69 12.45 1.54 0.10
C ILE A 69 12.12 3.03 0.15
N THR A 70 12.87 3.86 -0.58
CA THR A 70 12.56 5.29 -0.71
C THR A 70 11.22 5.48 -1.42
N ASN A 71 10.99 4.76 -2.51
CA ASN A 71 9.73 4.78 -3.25
C ASN A 71 8.56 4.29 -2.37
N ALA A 72 8.77 3.22 -1.58
CA ALA A 72 7.78 2.73 -0.63
C ALA A 72 7.43 3.78 0.44
N VAL A 73 8.44 4.46 1.00
CA VAL A 73 8.22 5.55 1.97
C VAL A 73 7.47 6.72 1.34
N LEU A 74 7.81 7.12 0.11
CA LEU A 74 7.13 8.21 -0.59
C LEU A 74 5.66 7.88 -0.92
N ALA A 75 5.30 6.61 -1.00
CA ALA A 75 3.91 6.17 -1.18
C ALA A 75 3.07 6.23 0.11
N ILE A 76 3.71 6.32 1.28
CA ILE A 76 3.03 6.42 2.57
C ILE A 76 2.51 7.85 2.78
N LEU A 77 1.29 7.97 3.33
CA LEU A 77 0.72 9.26 3.70
C LEU A 77 1.65 10.00 4.70
N PRO A 78 2.07 11.25 4.42
CA PRO A 78 3.11 11.93 5.21
C PRO A 78 2.85 11.98 6.72
N TYR A 79 1.60 12.15 7.15
CA TYR A 79 1.27 12.22 8.58
C TYR A 79 1.47 10.88 9.33
N LYS A 80 1.47 9.74 8.63
CA LYS A 80 1.75 8.43 9.22
C LYS A 80 3.24 8.26 9.49
N LEU A 81 4.09 8.84 8.64
CA LEU A 81 5.55 8.88 8.85
C LEU A 81 5.94 9.76 10.04
N LEU A 82 5.09 10.71 10.42
CA LEU A 82 5.27 11.56 11.59
C LEU A 82 4.87 10.88 12.92
N ASP A 83 4.36 9.65 12.88
CA ASP A 83 4.10 8.89 14.09
C ASP A 83 5.42 8.67 14.86
N PRO A 84 5.50 8.99 16.16
CA PRO A 84 6.72 8.82 16.94
C PRO A 84 7.32 7.42 16.86
N LYS A 85 6.47 6.38 16.74
CA LYS A 85 6.92 5.01 16.59
C LYS A 85 7.67 4.81 15.28
N VAL A 86 7.13 5.32 14.17
CA VAL A 86 7.74 5.25 12.84
C VAL A 86 9.00 6.10 12.79
N LEU A 87 8.97 7.32 13.33
CA LEU A 87 10.13 8.21 13.41
C LEU A 87 11.30 7.62 14.21
N SER A 88 11.00 6.85 15.26
CA SER A 88 12.02 6.17 16.06
C SER A 88 12.60 4.91 15.39
N HIS A 89 12.07 4.50 14.24
CA HIS A 89 12.50 3.30 13.55
C HIS A 89 13.92 3.46 12.98
N PRO A 90 14.82 2.46 13.13
CA PRO A 90 16.20 2.54 12.63
C PRO A 90 16.30 2.90 11.14
N LEU A 91 15.40 2.36 10.32
CA LEU A 91 15.34 2.65 8.89
C LEU A 91 15.05 4.14 8.59
N MET A 92 14.16 4.78 9.36
CA MET A 92 13.90 6.21 9.17
C MET A 92 15.12 7.06 9.48
N HIS A 93 15.88 6.68 10.51
CA HIS A 93 17.14 7.33 10.83
C HIS A 93 18.17 7.16 9.71
N PHE A 94 18.31 5.94 9.18
CA PHE A 94 19.18 5.65 8.04
C PHE A 94 18.84 6.49 6.80
N LEU A 95 17.56 6.52 6.40
CA LEU A 95 17.11 7.29 5.24
C LEU A 95 17.31 8.79 5.46
N HIS A 96 17.07 9.29 6.68
CA HIS A 96 17.31 10.69 7.02
C HIS A 96 18.79 11.06 6.89
N GLN A 97 19.71 10.20 7.36
CA GLN A 97 21.15 10.41 7.18
C GLN A 97 21.54 10.38 5.70
N MET A 98 21.00 9.44 4.93
CA MET A 98 21.33 9.28 3.52
C MET A 98 20.83 10.41 2.59
N LEU A 99 19.70 11.03 2.92
CA LEU A 99 19.06 12.01 2.04
C LEU A 99 19.42 13.47 2.36
N ILE A 100 19.99 13.71 3.54
CA ILE A 100 20.27 15.06 4.05
C ILE A 100 21.77 15.36 4.10
N ASP A 101 22.63 14.34 4.23
CA ASP A 101 24.09 14.47 4.05
C ASP A 101 24.51 14.20 2.59
#